data_AF-A0A534NM51-F1
#
_entry.id   AF-A0A534NM51-F1
#
_cell.length_a   1.000
_cell.length_b   1.000
_cell.length_c   1.000
_cell.angle_alpha   90.00
_cell.angle_beta   90.00
_cell.angle_gamma   90.00
#
_symmetry.space_group_name_H-M   'P 1'
#
loop_
_entity.id
_entity.type
_entity.pdbx_description
1 polymer ?
#
loop_
_entity_poly.entity_id
_entity_poly.type
_entity_poly.pdbx_seq_one_letter_code
_entity_poly.pdbx_strand_id
1 'polypeptide(L)'
;MAKRIADTSAEARRLATLFEISQALSGRGELKPSLQRVLEKLERDQNLVRGAVMLLNEDTRDIHIESALGFGAEGQTARYKLGEGITGRVVESGRPIVVPAVSREPLFLNRAFQRKRPGMPETTFVCVPIVLDRKPVGALAVDLDYDQSRDYDGAQKFFAVVAGMIAQALRVERTI
;
A
#
# COMPACT_ATOMS: atom_id res chain seq x y z
N MET A 1 -17.55 6.48 27.29
CA MET A 1 -16.34 5.88 27.92
C MET A 1 -15.77 4.74 27.08
N ALA A 2 -16.57 3.74 26.68
CA ALA A 2 -16.12 2.62 25.83
C ALA A 2 -15.50 3.03 24.48
N LYS A 3 -16.09 3.98 23.74
CA LYS A 3 -15.54 4.49 22.47
C LYS A 3 -14.14 5.10 22.64
N ARG A 4 -13.94 5.89 23.70
CA ARG A 4 -12.66 6.54 24.00
C ARG A 4 -11.55 5.54 24.35
N ILE A 5 -11.89 4.44 25.02
CA ILE A 5 -10.95 3.35 25.34
C ILE A 5 -10.62 2.53 24.08
N ALA A 6 -11.61 2.27 23.22
CA ALA A 6 -11.41 1.59 21.94
C ALA A 6 -10.53 2.42 20.99
N ASP A 7 -10.74 3.73 20.91
CA ASP A 7 -9.94 4.65 20.09
C ASP A 7 -8.47 4.66 20.57
N THR A 8 -8.23 4.79 21.88
CA THR A 8 -6.88 4.72 22.46
C THR A 8 -6.20 3.36 22.23
N SER A 9 -6.96 2.26 22.28
CA SER A 9 -6.43 0.93 21.99
C SER A 9 -6.06 0.76 20.51
N ALA A 10 -6.86 1.32 19.60
CA ALA A 10 -6.58 1.31 18.16
C ALA A 10 -5.36 2.17 17.81
N GLU A 11 -5.21 3.34 18.42
CA GLU A 11 -4.03 4.21 18.26
C GLU A 11 -2.76 3.53 18.79
N ALA A 12 -2.82 2.92 19.97
CA ALA A 12 -1.70 2.17 20.54
C ALA A 12 -1.30 0.99 19.63
N ARG A 13 -2.28 0.27 19.07
CA ARG A 13 -2.01 -0.81 18.10
C ARG A 13 -1.34 -0.26 16.85
N ARG A 14 -1.83 0.83 16.26
CA ARG A 14 -1.20 1.46 15.09
C ARG A 14 0.24 1.88 15.37
N LEU A 15 0.51 2.46 16.54
CA LEU A 15 1.85 2.85 16.93
C LEU A 15 2.78 1.63 17.06
N ALA A 16 2.31 0.55 17.69
CA ALA A 16 3.06 -0.70 17.78
C ALA A 16 3.33 -1.30 16.38
N THR A 17 2.34 -1.30 15.49
CA THR A 17 2.51 -1.73 14.09
C THR A 17 3.58 -0.91 13.38
N LEU A 18 3.55 0.43 13.49
CA LEU A 18 4.54 1.31 12.87
C LEU A 18 5.95 1.05 13.44
N PHE A 19 6.07 0.83 14.74
CA PHE A 19 7.34 0.50 15.38
C PHE A 19 7.92 -0.82 14.84
N GLU A 20 7.11 -1.87 14.76
CA GLU A 20 7.55 -3.16 14.21
C GLU A 20 7.91 -3.09 12.71
N ILE A 21 7.14 -2.33 11.92
CA ILE A 21 7.47 -2.05 10.50
C ILE A 21 8.83 -1.36 10.40
N SER A 22 9.08 -0.36 11.26
CA SER A 22 10.37 0.34 11.25
C SER A 22 11.55 -0.60 11.55
N GLN A 23 11.39 -1.54 12.48
CA GLN A 23 12.40 -2.55 12.77
C GLN A 23 12.61 -3.51 11.59
N ALA A 24 11.52 -3.98 10.99
CA ALA A 24 11.57 -4.90 9.85
C ALA A 24 12.32 -4.31 8.64
N LEU A 25 12.27 -2.98 8.48
CA LEU A 25 12.91 -2.21 7.42
C LEU A 25 14.33 -1.72 7.76
N SER A 26 14.70 -1.68 9.04
CA SER A 26 16.04 -1.21 9.50
C SER A 26 17.16 -2.26 9.41
N GLY A 27 16.81 -3.51 9.09
CA GLY A 27 17.79 -4.61 9.01
C GLY A 27 18.72 -4.49 7.81
N ARG A 28 19.93 -5.07 7.90
CA ARG A 28 20.91 -5.15 6.79
C ARG A 28 20.56 -6.23 5.73
N GLY A 29 19.30 -6.66 5.67
CA GLY A 29 18.85 -7.71 4.76
C GLY A 29 18.41 -7.16 3.42
N GLU A 30 18.12 -8.07 2.48
CA GLU A 30 17.53 -7.72 1.19
C GLU A 30 16.20 -6.96 1.37
N LEU A 31 15.95 -5.95 0.51
CA LEU A 31 14.76 -5.12 0.60
C LEU A 31 13.48 -5.93 0.40
N LYS A 32 13.45 -6.79 -0.62
CA LYS A 32 12.22 -7.51 -1.01
C LYS A 32 11.66 -8.39 0.11
N PRO A 33 12.45 -9.23 0.82
CA PRO A 33 11.99 -9.92 2.03
C PRO A 33 11.50 -8.97 3.14
N SER A 34 12.11 -7.78 3.25
CA SER A 34 11.71 -6.77 4.24
C SER A 34 10.35 -6.15 3.92
N LEU A 35 10.10 -5.82 2.65
CA LEU A 35 8.79 -5.37 2.17
C LEU A 35 7.71 -6.44 2.37
N GLN A 36 8.05 -7.71 2.13
CA GLN A 36 7.13 -8.82 2.37
C GLN A 36 6.69 -8.88 3.83
N ARG A 37 7.64 -8.79 4.79
CA ARG A 37 7.33 -8.75 6.22
C ARG A 37 6.47 -7.55 6.61
N VAL A 38 6.65 -6.40 5.96
CA VAL A 38 5.80 -5.22 6.16
C VAL A 38 4.36 -5.51 5.74
N LEU A 39 4.15 -6.09 4.55
CA LEU A 39 2.81 -6.43 4.08
C LEU A 39 2.13 -7.46 4.98
N GLU A 40 2.85 -8.49 5.43
CA GLU A 40 2.32 -9.49 6.37
C GLU A 40 1.96 -8.87 7.74
N LYS A 41 2.72 -7.89 8.20
CA LYS A 41 2.41 -7.16 9.43
C LYS A 41 1.15 -6.30 9.26
N LEU A 42 0.98 -5.67 8.12
CA LEU A 42 -0.24 -4.92 7.79
C LEU A 42 -1.47 -5.83 7.66
N GLU A 43 -1.32 -7.02 7.08
CA GLU A 43 -2.37 -8.05 7.06
C GLU A 43 -2.86 -8.39 8.46
N ARG A 44 -1.93 -8.75 9.36
CA ARG A 44 -2.27 -9.15 10.73
C ARG A 44 -2.88 -8.01 11.57
N ASP A 45 -2.33 -6.81 11.46
CA ASP A 45 -2.65 -5.74 12.41
C ASP A 45 -3.71 -4.75 11.88
N GLN A 46 -3.87 -4.63 10.56
CA GLN A 46 -4.72 -3.63 9.91
C GLN A 46 -5.79 -4.23 9.00
N ASN A 47 -6.01 -5.55 9.07
CA ASN A 47 -6.98 -6.29 8.26
C ASN A 47 -6.80 -6.04 6.75
N LEU A 48 -5.55 -6.10 6.31
CA LEU A 48 -5.23 -6.04 4.89
C LEU A 48 -5.80 -7.28 4.20
N VAL A 49 -6.62 -7.09 3.17
CA VAL A 49 -7.08 -8.20 2.33
C VAL A 49 -5.99 -8.52 1.30
N ARG A 50 -5.39 -7.47 0.73
CA ARG A 50 -4.30 -7.54 -0.24
C ARG A 50 -3.44 -6.30 -0.13
N GLY A 51 -2.15 -6.41 -0.40
CA GLY A 51 -1.30 -5.23 -0.48
C GLY A 51 -0.08 -5.47 -1.32
N ALA A 52 0.37 -4.44 -2.01
CA ALA A 52 1.57 -4.54 -2.80
C ALA A 52 2.34 -3.22 -2.83
N VAL A 53 3.65 -3.37 -2.88
CA VAL A 53 4.62 -2.30 -3.06
C VAL A 53 5.02 -2.32 -4.52
N MET A 54 4.81 -1.21 -5.21
CA MET A 54 5.19 -1.04 -6.61
C MET A 54 6.27 0.03 -6.73
N LEU A 55 7.22 -0.18 -7.63
CA LEU A 55 8.31 0.76 -7.90
C LEU A 55 8.27 1.21 -9.36
N LEU A 56 8.64 2.45 -9.59
CA LEU A 56 8.83 3.03 -10.92
C LEU A 56 10.22 2.67 -11.42
N ASN A 57 10.29 2.03 -12.58
CA ASN A 57 11.52 1.91 -13.36
C ASN A 57 11.74 3.24 -14.12
N GLU A 58 12.85 3.92 -13.86
CA GLU A 58 13.13 5.24 -14.45
C GLU A 58 13.42 5.15 -15.96
N ASP A 59 13.99 4.03 -16.43
CA ASP A 59 14.36 3.82 -17.84
C ASP A 59 13.14 3.52 -18.70
N THR A 60 12.28 2.60 -18.26
CA THR A 60 11.11 2.17 -19.04
C THR A 60 9.87 3.02 -18.76
N ARG A 61 9.87 3.77 -17.65
CA ARG A 61 8.70 4.49 -17.10
C ARG A 61 7.52 3.57 -16.75
N ASP A 62 7.77 2.28 -16.59
CA ASP A 62 6.80 1.31 -16.12
C ASP A 62 6.87 1.18 -14.60
N ILE A 63 5.72 0.95 -13.98
CA ILE A 63 5.55 0.66 -12.57
C ILE A 63 5.37 -0.86 -12.44
N HIS A 64 6.29 -1.51 -11.74
CA HIS A 64 6.28 -2.96 -11.50
C HIS A 64 6.05 -3.28 -10.02
N ILE A 65 5.57 -4.49 -9.74
CA ILE A 65 5.38 -4.98 -8.37
C ILE A 65 6.72 -5.48 -7.83
N GLU A 66 7.15 -4.89 -6.71
CA GLU A 66 8.36 -5.31 -5.99
C GLU A 66 8.03 -6.42 -4.97
N SER A 67 6.93 -6.26 -4.25
CA SER A 67 6.42 -7.22 -3.27
C SER A 67 4.90 -7.15 -3.21
N ALA A 68 4.25 -8.30 -2.98
CA ALA A 68 2.80 -8.41 -2.99
C ALA A 68 2.31 -9.52 -2.05
N LEU A 69 1.15 -9.28 -1.43
CA LEU A 69 0.47 -10.19 -0.51
C LEU A 69 -1.01 -10.29 -0.88
N GLY A 70 -1.56 -11.50 -0.86
CA GLY A 70 -2.97 -11.76 -1.19
C GLY A 70 -3.29 -11.79 -2.70
N PHE A 71 -2.27 -11.94 -3.54
CA PHE A 71 -2.41 -12.03 -5.00
C PHE A 71 -2.09 -13.44 -5.52
N GLY A 72 -2.86 -13.92 -6.51
CA GLY A 72 -2.48 -15.08 -7.32
C GLY A 72 -1.25 -14.79 -8.19
N ALA A 73 -0.65 -15.84 -8.78
CA ALA A 73 0.60 -15.74 -9.56
C ALA A 73 0.56 -14.67 -10.67
N GLU A 74 -0.58 -14.57 -11.38
CA GLU A 74 -0.78 -13.56 -12.44
C GLU A 74 -0.82 -12.11 -11.91
N GLY A 75 -1.26 -11.93 -10.66
CA GLY A 75 -1.34 -10.61 -10.04
C GLY A 75 0.03 -10.04 -9.66
N GLN A 76 1.04 -10.89 -9.48
CA GLN A 76 2.39 -10.51 -9.08
C GLN A 76 3.25 -9.97 -10.23
N THR A 77 2.85 -10.20 -11.49
CA THR A 77 3.58 -9.75 -12.68
C THR A 77 2.96 -8.51 -13.34
N ALA A 78 1.92 -7.93 -12.72
CA ALA A 78 1.22 -6.78 -13.28
C ALA A 78 2.15 -5.57 -13.43
N ARG A 79 2.01 -4.87 -14.56
CA ARG A 79 2.70 -3.62 -14.87
C ARG A 79 1.69 -2.52 -15.20
N TYR A 80 2.05 -1.30 -14.82
CA TYR A 80 1.25 -0.10 -15.07
C TYR A 80 2.13 1.00 -15.65
N LYS A 81 1.59 1.83 -16.53
CA LYS A 81 2.27 3.06 -16.98
C LYS A 81 2.00 4.21 -16.02
N LEU A 82 2.84 5.24 -16.05
CA LEU A 82 2.52 6.52 -15.41
C LEU A 82 1.18 7.08 -15.95
N GLY A 83 0.35 7.61 -15.05
CA GLY A 83 -1.01 8.09 -15.37
C GLY A 83 -2.04 6.98 -15.62
N GLU A 84 -1.63 5.71 -15.70
CA GLU A 84 -2.53 4.58 -15.97
C GLU A 84 -3.25 4.09 -14.71
N GLY A 85 -4.59 4.15 -14.71
CA GLY A 85 -5.41 3.73 -13.58
C GLY A 85 -5.12 4.52 -12.30
N ILE A 86 -5.53 3.99 -11.15
CA ILE A 86 -5.29 4.66 -9.87
C ILE A 86 -3.79 4.66 -9.50
N THR A 87 -3.12 3.50 -9.56
CA THR A 87 -1.70 3.39 -9.20
C THR A 87 -0.82 4.31 -10.06
N GLY A 88 -1.00 4.31 -11.38
CA GLY A 88 -0.23 5.17 -12.28
C GLY A 88 -0.45 6.66 -12.01
N ARG A 89 -1.67 7.07 -11.67
CA ARG A 89 -1.99 8.45 -11.28
C ARG A 89 -1.40 8.84 -9.93
N VAL A 90 -1.36 7.94 -8.95
CA VAL A 90 -0.72 8.20 -7.66
C VAL A 90 0.78 8.43 -7.84
N VAL A 91 1.45 7.58 -8.64
CA VAL A 91 2.88 7.75 -8.93
C VAL A 91 3.12 9.02 -9.75
N GLU A 92 2.31 9.31 -10.77
CA GLU A 92 2.46 10.51 -11.59
C GLU A 92 2.24 11.81 -10.80
N SER A 93 1.16 11.87 -10.02
CA SER A 93 0.80 13.09 -9.27
C SER A 93 1.56 13.27 -7.96
N GLY A 94 2.11 12.18 -7.40
CA GLY A 94 2.67 12.17 -6.05
C GLY A 94 1.63 12.43 -4.96
N ARG A 95 0.34 12.19 -5.24
CA ARG A 95 -0.76 12.40 -4.30
C ARG A 95 -1.48 11.08 -4.00
N PRO A 96 -1.87 10.84 -2.74
CA PRO A 96 -2.62 9.64 -2.39
C PRO A 96 -4.03 9.66 -2.98
N ILE A 97 -4.56 8.48 -3.28
CA ILE A 97 -5.95 8.29 -3.71
C ILE A 97 -6.59 7.21 -2.83
N VAL A 98 -7.78 7.52 -2.32
CA VAL A 98 -8.65 6.57 -1.60
C VAL A 98 -9.89 6.33 -2.44
N VAL A 99 -10.20 5.06 -2.67
CA VAL A 99 -11.41 4.60 -3.33
C VAL A 99 -12.23 3.85 -2.29
N PRO A 100 -13.28 4.48 -1.70
CA PRO A 100 -14.08 3.87 -0.65
C PRO A 100 -14.68 2.53 -1.05
N ALA A 101 -15.32 2.46 -2.23
CA ALA A 101 -15.92 1.25 -2.77
C ALA A 101 -15.41 1.03 -4.20
N VAL A 102 -14.59 0.00 -4.39
CA VAL A 102 -13.92 -0.26 -5.67
C VAL A 102 -14.90 -0.60 -6.79
N SER A 103 -16.02 -1.26 -6.49
CA SER A 103 -17.05 -1.55 -7.51
C SER A 103 -17.61 -0.30 -8.20
N ARG A 104 -17.48 0.87 -7.55
CA ARG A 104 -18.02 2.15 -8.01
C ARG A 104 -16.98 3.04 -8.71
N GLU A 105 -15.74 2.60 -8.85
CA GLU A 105 -14.64 3.41 -9.42
C GLU A 105 -14.32 3.00 -10.87
N PRO A 106 -14.68 3.85 -11.87
CA PRO A 106 -14.46 3.54 -13.28
C PRO A 106 -12.99 3.42 -13.67
N LEU A 107 -12.08 4.11 -12.98
CA LEU A 107 -10.64 4.09 -13.27
C LEU A 107 -9.91 2.89 -12.65
N PHE A 108 -10.62 1.99 -11.95
CA PHE A 108 -9.99 0.86 -11.27
C PHE A 108 -9.64 -0.28 -12.25
N LEU A 109 -8.35 -0.35 -12.60
CA LEU A 109 -7.83 -1.38 -13.48
C LEU A 109 -7.67 -2.70 -12.72
N ASN A 110 -8.48 -3.70 -13.07
CA ASN A 110 -8.50 -5.01 -12.43
C ASN A 110 -7.31 -5.92 -12.81
N ARG A 111 -6.12 -5.37 -13.11
CA ARG A 111 -4.96 -6.12 -13.63
C ARG A 111 -4.27 -6.99 -12.58
N ALA A 112 -3.81 -6.40 -11.47
CA ALA A 112 -3.22 -7.20 -10.39
C ALA A 112 -4.30 -7.94 -9.59
N PHE A 113 -5.46 -7.31 -9.42
CA PHE A 113 -6.40 -7.74 -8.39
C PHE A 113 -7.57 -8.63 -8.87
N GLN A 114 -7.79 -8.79 -10.18
CA GLN A 114 -8.80 -9.70 -10.76
C GLN A 114 -10.17 -9.71 -10.03
N ARG A 115 -10.70 -8.54 -9.62
CA ARG A 115 -11.86 -8.48 -8.69
C ARG A 115 -13.22 -8.55 -9.35
N LYS A 116 -13.30 -8.67 -10.68
CA LYS A 116 -14.56 -8.79 -11.43
C LYS A 116 -15.07 -10.24 -11.52
N ARG A 117 -15.00 -11.00 -10.43
CA ARG A 117 -15.68 -12.31 -10.34
C ARG A 117 -16.97 -12.13 -9.53
N PRO A 118 -18.14 -12.58 -10.03
CA PRO A 118 -19.37 -12.57 -9.25
C PRO A 118 -19.15 -13.22 -7.87
N GLY A 119 -19.60 -12.56 -6.81
CA GLY A 119 -19.47 -13.06 -5.44
C GLY A 119 -18.23 -12.60 -4.66
N MET A 120 -17.36 -11.75 -5.22
CA MET A 120 -16.32 -11.12 -4.42
C MET A 120 -16.88 -10.04 -3.47
N PRO A 121 -16.43 -9.99 -2.20
CA PRO A 121 -16.82 -8.95 -1.26
C PRO A 121 -16.30 -7.57 -1.72
N GLU A 122 -17.06 -6.52 -1.42
CA GLU A 122 -16.68 -5.14 -1.71
C GLU A 122 -15.43 -4.76 -0.89
N THR A 123 -14.51 -4.02 -1.51
CA THR A 123 -13.29 -3.56 -0.86
C THR A 123 -13.10 -2.05 -0.99
N THR A 124 -12.41 -1.50 0.01
CA THR A 124 -11.80 -0.18 -0.06
C THR A 124 -10.39 -0.31 -0.59
N PHE A 125 -10.00 0.55 -1.52
CA PHE A 125 -8.62 0.64 -1.98
C PHE A 125 -7.98 1.94 -1.53
N VAL A 126 -6.78 1.86 -0.97
CA VAL A 126 -5.96 3.01 -0.63
C VAL A 126 -4.64 2.88 -1.37
N CYS A 127 -4.25 3.91 -2.10
CA CYS A 127 -2.98 3.97 -2.79
C CYS A 127 -2.26 5.25 -2.42
N VAL A 128 -1.06 5.11 -1.86
CA VAL A 128 -0.24 6.23 -1.40
C VAL A 128 1.10 6.20 -2.13
N PRO A 129 1.67 7.37 -2.47
CA PRO A 129 2.94 7.41 -3.18
C PRO A 129 4.10 7.08 -2.23
N ILE A 130 5.10 6.39 -2.75
CA ILE A 130 6.41 6.23 -2.11
C ILE A 130 7.30 7.33 -2.69
N VAL A 131 7.68 8.29 -1.86
CA VAL A 131 8.37 9.52 -2.31
C VAL A 131 9.78 9.57 -1.73
N LEU A 132 10.77 9.65 -2.61
CA LEU A 132 12.18 9.84 -2.29
C LEU A 132 12.63 11.21 -2.82
N ASP A 133 13.26 12.04 -1.99
CA ASP A 133 13.79 13.36 -2.42
C ASP A 133 12.80 14.20 -3.24
N ARG A 134 11.53 14.22 -2.78
CA ARG A 134 10.38 14.90 -3.41
C ARG A 134 9.93 14.33 -4.77
N LYS A 135 10.47 13.18 -5.19
CA LYS A 135 10.07 12.47 -6.41
C LYS A 135 9.34 11.16 -6.05
N PRO A 136 8.14 10.91 -6.60
CA PRO A 136 7.51 9.60 -6.48
C PRO A 136 8.36 8.55 -7.20
N VAL A 137 8.77 7.52 -6.45
CA VAL A 137 9.55 6.37 -6.95
C VAL A 137 8.73 5.09 -6.98
N GLY A 138 7.46 5.16 -6.59
CA GLY A 138 6.58 4.01 -6.46
C GLY A 138 5.29 4.32 -5.72
N ALA A 139 4.56 3.28 -5.35
CA ALA A 139 3.34 3.38 -4.56
C ALA A 139 3.18 2.17 -3.63
N LEU A 140 2.56 2.40 -2.48
CA LEU A 140 1.98 1.35 -1.65
C LEU A 140 0.48 1.31 -1.94
N ALA A 141 -0.01 0.17 -2.41
CA ALA A 141 -1.42 -0.03 -2.73
C ALA A 141 -2.00 -1.13 -1.87
N VAL A 142 -3.14 -0.87 -1.24
CA VAL A 142 -3.75 -1.75 -0.24
C VAL A 142 -5.25 -1.90 -0.45
N ASP A 143 -5.74 -3.11 -0.21
CA ASP A 143 -7.15 -3.45 -0.09
C ASP A 143 -7.52 -3.72 1.35
N LEU A 144 -8.67 -3.18 1.74
CA LEU A 144 -9.29 -3.39 3.03
C LEU A 144 -10.72 -3.82 2.79
N ASP A 145 -11.30 -4.53 3.75
CA ASP A 145 -12.75 -4.74 3.74
C ASP A 145 -13.48 -3.40 3.72
N TYR A 146 -14.52 -3.33 2.88
CA TYR A 146 -15.36 -2.15 2.78
C TYR A 146 -16.08 -1.89 4.10
N ASP A 147 -15.94 -0.66 4.59
CA ASP A 147 -16.66 -0.16 5.74
C ASP A 147 -17.03 1.30 5.50
N GLN A 148 -18.33 1.58 5.34
CA GLN A 148 -18.85 2.92 5.11
C GLN A 148 -18.53 3.90 6.26
N SER A 149 -18.27 3.40 7.46
CA SER A 149 -17.98 4.19 8.66
C SER A 149 -16.49 4.43 8.89
N ARG A 150 -15.62 3.89 8.01
CA ARG A 150 -14.17 4.01 8.12
C ARG A 150 -13.73 5.48 8.12
N ASP A 151 -12.81 5.80 9.03
CA ASP A 151 -12.00 7.01 8.92
C ASP A 151 -10.98 6.86 7.78
N TYR A 152 -11.39 7.29 6.58
CA TYR A 152 -10.58 7.19 5.36
C TYR A 152 -9.34 8.10 5.39
N ASP A 153 -9.43 9.27 6.02
CA ASP A 153 -8.31 10.20 6.16
C ASP A 153 -7.25 9.63 7.11
N GLY A 154 -7.66 9.13 8.28
CA GLY A 154 -6.76 8.46 9.22
C GLY A 154 -6.15 7.18 8.66
N ALA A 155 -6.89 6.40 7.86
CA ALA A 155 -6.34 5.24 7.15
C ALA A 155 -5.29 5.66 6.11
N GLN A 156 -5.61 6.66 5.27
CA GLN A 156 -4.68 7.18 4.27
C GLN A 156 -3.39 7.70 4.91
N LYS A 157 -3.49 8.49 5.98
CA LYS A 157 -2.33 9.03 6.71
C LYS A 157 -1.47 7.93 7.29
N PHE A 158 -2.08 6.90 7.88
CA PHE A 158 -1.36 5.74 8.39
C PHE A 158 -0.54 5.05 7.30
N PHE A 159 -1.15 4.72 6.15
CA PHE A 159 -0.42 4.10 5.04
C PHE A 159 0.64 5.03 4.43
N ALA A 160 0.41 6.34 4.43
CA ALA A 160 1.42 7.31 3.98
C ALA A 160 2.67 7.32 4.87
N VAL A 161 2.52 7.14 6.20
CA VAL A 161 3.66 6.98 7.10
C VAL A 161 4.45 5.71 6.76
N VAL A 162 3.75 4.59 6.54
CA VAL A 162 4.38 3.32 6.13
C VAL A 162 5.12 3.48 4.79
N ALA A 163 4.51 4.14 3.80
CA ALA A 163 5.14 4.43 2.52
C ALA A 163 6.39 5.32 2.67
N GLY A 164 6.38 6.26 3.62
CA GLY A 164 7.56 7.05 3.99
C GLY A 164 8.68 6.19 4.57
N MET A 165 8.36 5.21 5.43
CA MET A 165 9.35 4.27 5.97
C MET A 165 9.95 3.39 4.87
N ILE A 166 9.12 2.90 3.94
CA ILE A 166 9.57 2.15 2.76
C ILE A 166 10.51 3.00 1.89
N ALA A 167 10.18 4.28 1.67
CA ALA A 167 11.03 5.19 0.92
C ALA A 167 12.43 5.35 1.57
N GLN A 168 12.50 5.41 2.90
CA GLN A 168 13.78 5.48 3.61
C GLN A 168 14.60 4.19 3.47
N ALA A 169 13.95 3.03 3.54
CA ALA A 169 14.62 1.75 3.33
C ALA A 169 15.20 1.62 1.91
N LEU A 170 14.42 2.02 0.90
CA LEU A 170 14.86 2.11 -0.50
C LEU A 170 16.09 3.01 -0.68
N ARG A 171 16.14 4.13 0.05
CA ARG A 171 17.30 5.05 0.01
C ARG A 171 18.59 4.36 0.45
N VAL A 172 18.51 3.60 1.54
CA VAL A 172 19.66 2.92 2.13
C VAL A 172 20.21 1.86 1.17
N GLU A 173 19.32 1.07 0.56
CA GLU A 173 19.73 0.06 -0.43
C GLU A 173 20.41 0.67 -1.65
N ARG A 174 19.94 1.82 -2.16
CA ARG A 174 20.55 2.52 -3.30
C ARG A 174 21.89 3.22 -2.99
N THR A 175 22.28 3.31 -1.73
CA THR A 175 23.53 4.00 -1.31
C THR A 175 24.70 3.03 -1.10
N ILE A 176 24.42 1.72 -1.08
CA ILE A 176 25.41 0.63 -0.96
C ILE A 176 25.74 0.12 -2.36
#